data_AF-A0A6B1HXU4-F1
#
_entry.id   AF-A0A6B1HXU4-F1
#
_cell.length_a   1.000
_cell.length_b   1.000
_cell.length_c   1.000
_cell.angle_alpha   90.00
_cell.angle_beta   90.00
_cell.angle_gamma   90.00
#
_symmetry.space_group_name_H-M   'P 1'
#
loop_
_entity.id
_entity.type
_entity.pdbx_description
1 polymer ?
#
loop_
_entity_poly.entity_id
_entity_poly.type
_entity_poly.pdbx_seq_one_letter_code
_entity_poly.pdbx_strand_id
1 'polypeptide(L)' 'MSVVFRTRRRVEWADTDQAGIVHFARFFVFMEAAEHAFWRSLGLSVHSECDGDIISWPRLTAECEYF' A
#
# COMPACT_ATOMS: atom_id res chain seq x y z
N MET A 1 21.53 -2.82 10.55
CA MET A 1 21.00 -1.46 10.30
C MET A 1 19.78 -1.63 9.40
N SER A 2 18.58 -1.23 9.84
CA SER A 2 17.42 -1.25 8.96
C SER A 2 17.50 -0.08 7.97
N VAL A 3 17.18 -0.34 6.69
CA VAL A 3 17.13 0.68 5.65
C VAL A 3 15.66 0.98 5.37
N VAL A 4 15.30 2.26 5.29
CA VAL A 4 13.93 2.69 4.99
C VAL A 4 13.68 2.60 3.49
N PHE A 5 12.63 1.87 3.09
CA PHE A 5 12.11 1.92 1.73
C PHE A 5 11.26 3.17 1.53
N ARG A 6 11.46 3.88 0.42
CA ARG A 6 10.69 5.09 0.07
C ARG A 6 10.10 4.94 -1.32
N THR A 7 8.82 5.26 -1.44
CA THR A 7 8.13 5.38 -2.72
C THR A 7 7.51 6.77 -2.86
N ARG A 8 7.29 7.22 -4.09
CA ARG A 8 6.65 8.48 -4.40
C ARG A 8 5.46 8.22 -5.30
N ARG A 9 4.31 8.81 -4.97
CA ARG A 9 3.12 8.79 -5.81
C ARG A 9 2.60 10.20 -6.04
N ARG A 10 1.89 10.38 -7.15
CA ARG A 10 1.04 11.54 -7.38
C ARG A 10 -0.31 11.28 -6.71
N VAL A 11 -0.87 12.31 -6.09
CA VAL A 11 -2.27 12.33 -5.67
C VAL A 11 -3.09 12.75 -6.87
N GLU A 12 -4.00 11.90 -7.29
CA GLU A 12 -4.88 12.15 -8.44
C GLU A 12 -6.16 12.85 -7.98
N TRP A 13 -6.87 13.50 -8.91
CA TRP A 13 -8.15 14.15 -8.60
C TRP A 13 -9.16 13.19 -7.96
N ALA A 14 -9.18 11.93 -8.42
CA ALA A 14 -10.04 10.88 -7.89
C ALA A 14 -9.69 10.45 -6.45
N ASP A 15 -8.53 10.85 -5.93
CA ASP A 15 -8.14 10.60 -4.54
C ASP A 15 -8.68 11.67 -3.58
N THR A 16 -9.26 12.75 -4.10
CA THR A 16 -9.70 13.91 -3.31
C THR A 16 -11.21 13.91 -3.07
N ASP A 17 -11.65 14.69 -2.08
CA ASP A 17 -13.07 14.90 -1.76
C ASP A 17 -13.48 16.38 -1.88
N GLN A 18 -14.74 16.68 -1.51
CA GLN A 18 -15.30 18.03 -1.61
C GLN A 18 -14.61 19.05 -0.70
N ALA A 19 -13.87 18.62 0.33
CA ALA A 19 -13.07 19.52 1.15
C ALA A 19 -11.75 19.95 0.46
N GLY A 20 -11.44 19.39 -0.72
CA GLY A 20 -10.26 19.74 -1.50
C GLY A 20 -8.97 19.09 -0.98
N ILE A 21 -9.09 18.08 -0.12
CA ILE A 21 -7.97 17.29 0.41
C ILE A 21 -8.11 15.83 -0.03
N VAL A 22 -7.10 15.02 0.26
CA VAL A 22 -7.18 13.56 0.04
C VAL A 22 -8.27 12.99 0.95
N HIS A 23 -9.22 12.25 0.36
CA HIS A 23 -10.24 11.55 1.13
C HIS A 23 -9.56 10.52 2.05
N PHE A 24 -9.86 10.53 3.35
CA PHE A 24 -9.15 9.76 4.38
C PHE A 24 -8.93 8.28 4.00
N ALA A 25 -9.94 7.60 3.45
CA ALA A 25 -9.83 6.19 3.07
C ALA A 25 -8.77 5.89 2.00
N ARG A 26 -8.38 6.88 1.18
CA ARG A 26 -7.35 6.72 0.14
C ARG A 26 -5.97 6.45 0.72
N PHE A 27 -5.70 6.90 1.94
CA PHE A 27 -4.42 6.64 2.60
C PHE A 27 -4.16 5.14 2.79
N PHE A 28 -5.19 4.32 3.07
CA PHE A 28 -5.02 2.86 3.15
C PHE A 28 -4.58 2.24 1.82
N VAL A 29 -5.18 2.69 0.70
CA VAL A 29 -4.77 2.29 -0.65
C VAL A 29 -3.33 2.74 -0.94
N PHE A 30 -2.95 3.90 -0.41
CA PHE A 30 -1.59 4.42 -0.59
C PHE A 30 -0.56 3.59 0.16
N MET A 31 -0.84 3.18 1.39
CA MET A 31 0.03 2.32 2.18
C MET A 31 0.13 0.91 1.59
N GLU A 32 -0.97 0.34 1.11
CA GLU A 32 -0.97 -0.96 0.42
C GLU A 32 -0.12 -0.93 -0.87
N ALA A 33 -0.28 0.11 -1.69
CA ALA A 33 0.55 0.27 -2.88
C ALA A 33 2.04 0.44 -2.56
N ALA A 34 2.37 1.11 -1.45
CA ALA A 34 3.73 1.26 -0.96
C ALA A 34 4.32 -0.07 -0.48
N GLU A 35 3.54 -0.87 0.25
CA GLU A 35 3.92 -2.24 0.66
C GLU A 35 4.15 -3.14 -0.55
N HIS A 36 3.26 -3.12 -1.55
CA HIS A 36 3.45 -3.90 -2.78
C HIS A 36 4.71 -3.45 -3.53
N ALA A 37 5.02 -2.15 -3.55
CA ALA A 37 6.24 -1.64 -4.17
C ALA A 37 7.49 -2.10 -3.41
N PHE A 38 7.44 -2.13 -2.07
CA PHE A 38 8.51 -2.66 -1.23
C PHE A 38 8.76 -4.15 -1.51
N TRP A 39 7.71 -4.96 -1.56
CA TRP A 39 7.82 -6.39 -1.86
C TRP A 39 8.46 -6.63 -3.22
N ARG A 40 7.98 -5.92 -4.25
CA ARG A 40 8.58 -5.98 -5.60
C ARG A 40 10.05 -5.57 -5.60
N SER A 41 10.45 -4.60 -4.79
CA SER A 41 11.86 -4.18 -4.68
C SER A 41 12.78 -5.27 -4.12
N LEU A 42 12.21 -6.26 -3.42
CA LEU A 42 12.90 -7.45 -2.91
C LEU A 42 12.75 -8.67 -3.84
N GLY A 43 12.09 -8.52 -5.00
CA GLY A 43 11.76 -9.63 -5.89
C GLY A 43 10.61 -10.51 -5.39
N LEU A 44 9.82 -10.03 -4.43
CA LEU A 44 8.68 -10.74 -3.86
C LEU A 44 7.35 -10.26 -4.46
N SER A 45 6.29 -11.05 -4.26
CA SER A 45 4.92 -10.70 -4.62
C SER A 45 3.98 -10.97 -3.44
N VAL A 46 3.01 -10.08 -3.23
CA VAL A 46 1.93 -10.24 -2.23
C VAL A 46 0.88 -11.30 -2.66
N HIS A 47 1.00 -11.78 -3.89
CA HIS A 47 0.19 -12.86 -4.43
C HIS A 47 1.10 -13.73 -5.28
N SER A 48 1.35 -14.95 -4.83
CA SER A 48 2.30 -15.87 -5.47
C SER A 48 1.78 -17.29 -5.39
N GLU A 49 2.16 -18.10 -6.38
CA GLU A 49 1.95 -19.55 -6.36
C GLU A 49 3.20 -20.24 -5.81
N CYS A 50 3.03 -21.17 -4.88
CA CYS A 50 4.10 -22.01 -4.32
C CYS A 50 3.61 -23.45 -4.28
N ASP A 51 4.28 -24.35 -5.00
CA ASP A 51 3.93 -25.78 -5.07
C ASP A 51 2.47 -26.06 -5.46
N GLY A 52 1.87 -25.19 -6.28
CA GLY A 52 0.47 -25.28 -6.72
C GLY A 52 -0.55 -24.61 -5.78
N ASP A 53 -0.10 -24.12 -4.62
CA ASP A 53 -0.94 -23.38 -3.68
C ASP A 53 -0.78 -21.86 -3.84
N ILE A 54 -1.89 -21.14 -3.71
CA ILE A 54 -1.91 -19.67 -3.73
C ILE A 54 -1.57 -19.14 -2.34
N ILE A 55 -0.49 -18.39 -2.25
CA ILE A 55 -0.10 -17.63 -1.05
C ILE A 55 -0.50 -16.16 -1.25
N SER A 56 -1.25 -15.63 -0.30
CA SER A 56 -1.68 -14.22 -0.29
C SER A 56 -1.66 -13.65 1.13
N TRP A 57 -1.65 -12.31 1.21
CA TRP A 57 -1.47 -11.59 2.48
C TRP A 57 -2.65 -10.66 2.75
N PRO A 58 -3.83 -11.21 3.12
CA PRO A 58 -5.00 -10.40 3.42
C PRO A 58 -4.80 -9.57 4.69
N ARG A 59 -5.22 -8.31 4.63
CA ARG A 59 -5.19 -7.35 5.74
C ARG A 59 -6.29 -7.69 6.75
N LEU A 60 -5.92 -8.04 7.99
CA LEU A 60 -6.89 -8.28 9.06
C LEU A 60 -7.26 -6.99 9.80
N THR A 61 -6.28 -6.14 10.10
CA THR A 61 -6.46 -4.88 10.82
C THR A 61 -5.60 -3.78 10.20
N ALA A 62 -6.05 -2.53 10.32
CA ALA A 62 -5.30 -1.34 9.94
C ALA A 62 -5.79 -0.13 10.76
N GLU A 63 -4.87 0.76 11.12
CA GLU A 63 -5.14 2.01 11.83
C GLU A 63 -4.40 3.14 11.13
N CYS A 64 -5.00 4.33 11.09
CA CYS A 64 -4.40 5.52 10.52
C CYS A 64 -4.86 6.75 11.29
N GLU A 65 -3.90 7.49 11.83
CA GLU A 65 -4.10 8.78 12.48
C GLU A 65 -3.77 9.90 11.48
N TYR A 66 -4.61 10.94 11.47
CA TYR A 66 -4.50 12.08 10.55
C TYR A 66 -4.21 13.34 11.37
N PHE A 67 -3.09 14.01 11.08
CA PHE A 67 -2.60 15.20 11.77
C PHE A 67 -2.76 16.47 10.92
#